data_AF-A0A1A8XPM2-F1
#
_entry.id   AF-A0A1A8XPM2-F1
#
_cell.length_a   1.000
_cell.length_b   1.000
_cell.length_c   1.000
_cell.angle_alpha   90.00
_cell.angle_beta   90.00
_cell.angle_gamma   90.00
#
_symmetry.space_group_name_H-M   'P 1'
#
loop_
_entity.id
_entity.type
_entity.pdbx_description
1 polymer ?
#
loop_
_entity_poly.entity_id
_entity_poly.type
_entity_poly.pdbx_seq_one_letter_code
_entity_poly.pdbx_strand_id
1 'polypeptide(L)'
;MFGNALWLEYQDLLGRPVWGDATTPAERLQVLAALAKLGRWVTVYYGWRPNLPDEADNHLIELALAGGAEVIVTHNVRDVGRGELWLGSLRVLTPAQCMEEWR
;
A
#
# COMPACT_ATOMS: atom_id res chain seq x y z
N MET A 1 0.20 6.93 -3.42
CA MET A 1 -1.12 6.73 -4.07
C MET A 1 -2.06 6.17 -3.01
N PHE A 2 -3.35 6.48 -3.07
CA PHE A 2 -4.36 5.95 -2.15
C PHE A 2 -5.56 5.38 -2.89
N GLY A 3 -6.01 4.22 -2.43
CA GLY A 3 -7.34 3.68 -2.70
C GLY A 3 -8.12 3.59 -1.39
N ASN A 4 -9.43 3.37 -1.47
CA ASN A 4 -10.28 3.32 -0.28
C ASN A 4 -9.88 2.20 0.68
N ALA A 5 -9.61 0.99 0.17
CA ALA A 5 -9.19 -0.14 0.99
C ALA A 5 -7.88 0.17 1.76
N LEU A 6 -6.84 0.61 1.05
CA LEU A 6 -5.55 0.99 1.66
C LEU A 6 -5.71 2.10 2.71
N TRP A 7 -6.56 3.11 2.44
CA TRP A 7 -6.85 4.16 3.41
C TRP A 7 -7.49 3.60 4.69
N LEU A 8 -8.49 2.74 4.55
CA LEU A 8 -9.18 2.12 5.68
C LEU A 8 -8.26 1.19 6.48
N GLU A 9 -7.36 0.44 5.83
CA GLU A 9 -6.36 -0.38 6.50
C GLU A 9 -5.41 0.46 7.36
N TYR A 10 -4.94 1.58 6.84
CA TYR A 10 -4.12 2.50 7.63
C TYR A 10 -4.91 3.09 8.81
N GLN A 11 -6.16 3.50 8.60
CA GLN A 11 -7.00 4.01 9.69
C GLN A 11 -7.22 2.97 10.79
N ASP A 12 -7.53 1.73 10.42
CA ASP A 12 -7.69 0.63 11.36
C ASP A 12 -6.39 0.38 12.14
N LEU A 13 -5.27 0.19 11.45
CA LEU A 13 -3.97 -0.06 12.07
C LEU A 13 -3.56 1.06 13.04
N LEU A 14 -3.67 2.32 12.63
CA LEU A 14 -3.30 3.47 13.47
C LEU A 14 -4.25 3.68 14.66
N GLY A 15 -5.46 3.12 14.58
CA GLY A 15 -6.47 3.14 15.65
C GLY A 15 -6.32 2.01 16.69
N ARG A 16 -5.55 0.94 16.39
CA ARG A 16 -5.38 -0.19 17.31
C ARG A 16 -4.63 0.20 18.60
N PRO A 17 -4.90 -0.44 19.75
CA PRO A 17 -4.21 -0.17 21.02
C PRO A 17 -2.85 -0.87 21.10
N VAL A 18 -2.03 -0.75 20.06
CA VAL A 18 -0.70 -1.40 19.96
C VAL A 18 0.46 -0.40 19.99
N TRP A 19 0.14 0.90 20.03
CA TRP A 19 1.11 1.98 20.01
C TRP A 19 1.51 2.37 21.43
N GLY A 20 2.79 2.69 21.63
CA GLY A 20 3.27 3.30 22.87
C GLY A 20 2.94 4.79 22.96
N ASP A 21 3.43 5.43 24.02
CA ASP A 21 3.08 6.82 24.38
C ASP A 21 3.79 7.90 23.55
N ALA A 22 4.67 7.51 22.62
CA ALA A 22 5.41 8.45 21.78
C ALA A 22 4.53 9.25 20.82
N THR A 23 3.31 8.77 20.52
CA THR A 23 2.35 9.46 19.67
C THR A 23 0.93 9.27 20.20
N THR A 24 0.12 10.31 20.09
CA THR A 24 -1.33 10.24 20.29
C THR A 24 -2.03 9.65 19.06
N PRO A 25 -3.24 9.08 19.22
CA PRO A 25 -4.05 8.65 18.08
C PRO A 25 -4.30 9.79 17.06
N ALA A 26 -4.49 11.02 17.54
CA ALA A 26 -4.74 12.18 16.68
C ALA A 26 -3.53 12.53 15.81
N GLU A 27 -2.31 12.51 16.37
CA GLU A 27 -1.09 12.78 15.62
C GLU A 27 -0.86 11.74 14.52
N ARG A 28 -1.10 10.46 14.81
CA ARG A 28 -1.00 9.38 13.82
C ARG A 28 -1.95 9.60 12.64
N LEU A 29 -3.21 9.92 12.92
CA LEU A 29 -4.19 10.21 11.87
C LEU A 29 -3.87 11.50 11.11
N GLN A 30 -3.28 12.50 11.77
CA GLN A 30 -2.85 13.73 11.11
C GLN A 30 -1.72 13.47 10.10
N VAL A 31 -0.75 12.61 10.44
CA VAL A 31 0.30 12.18 9.50
C VAL A 31 -0.32 11.43 8.32
N LEU A 32 -1.23 10.49 8.56
CA LEU A 32 -1.92 9.76 7.49
C LEU A 32 -2.71 10.72 6.57
N ALA A 33 -3.44 11.69 7.14
CA ALA A 33 -4.18 12.68 6.38
C ALA A 33 -3.25 13.57 5.53
N ALA A 34 -2.08 13.94 6.06
CA ALA A 34 -1.08 14.70 5.31
C ALA A 34 -0.53 13.88 4.12
N LEU A 35 -0.25 12.60 4.32
CA LEU A 35 0.17 11.70 3.23
C LEU A 35 -0.94 11.56 2.17
N ALA A 36 -2.19 11.38 2.58
CA ALA A 36 -3.32 11.27 1.66
C ALA A 36 -3.66 12.57 0.92
N LYS A 37 -3.35 13.73 1.52
CA LYS A 37 -3.47 15.04 0.86
C LYS A 37 -2.43 15.20 -0.25
N LEU A 38 -1.21 14.69 -0.06
CA LEU A 38 -0.15 14.73 -1.07
C LEU A 38 -0.28 13.60 -2.10
N GLY A 39 -0.95 12.50 -1.73
CA GLY A 39 -1.14 11.34 -2.57
C GLY A 39 -2.20 11.54 -3.65
N ARG A 40 -2.01 10.87 -4.79
CA ARG A 40 -3.05 10.70 -5.80
C ARG A 40 -4.05 9.63 -5.36
N TRP A 41 -5.33 9.96 -5.41
CA TRP A 41 -6.44 9.03 -5.18
C TRP A 41 -6.79 8.30 -6.47
N VAL A 42 -6.95 6.98 -6.37
CA VAL A 42 -7.24 6.10 -7.50
C VAL A 42 -8.46 5.26 -7.17
N THR A 43 -9.42 5.27 -8.09
CA THR A 43 -10.60 4.40 -8.01
C THR A 43 -10.28 3.11 -8.73
N VAL A 44 -10.40 1.98 -8.02
CA VAL A 44 -10.25 0.64 -8.58
C VAL A 44 -11.63 0.18 -9.05
N TYR A 45 -11.81 0.04 -10.37
CA TYR A 45 -13.10 -0.32 -10.97
C TYR A 45 -13.27 -1.84 -11.19
N TYR A 46 -12.16 -2.57 -11.26
CA TYR A 46 -12.16 -4.00 -11.58
C TYR A 46 -11.29 -4.76 -10.59
N GLY A 47 -11.83 -5.83 -10.03
CA GLY A 47 -11.08 -6.78 -9.21
C GLY A 47 -10.48 -7.87 -10.11
N TRP A 48 -9.16 -7.80 -10.33
CA TRP A 48 -8.45 -8.70 -11.24
C TRP A 48 -8.05 -10.02 -10.58
N ARG A 49 -8.15 -10.10 -9.24
CA ARG A 49 -7.81 -11.28 -8.42
C ARG A 49 -6.42 -11.84 -8.76
N PRO A 50 -5.35 -11.15 -8.34
CA PRO A 50 -3.98 -11.62 -8.57
C PRO A 50 -3.60 -12.87 -7.77
N ASN A 51 -4.50 -13.38 -6.93
CA ASN A 51 -4.36 -14.59 -6.13
C ASN A 51 -3.07 -14.56 -5.28
N LEU A 52 -2.84 -13.44 -4.59
CA LEU A 52 -1.78 -13.38 -3.59
C LEU A 52 -2.06 -14.41 -2.47
N PRO A 53 -1.01 -14.93 -1.80
CA PRO A 53 -1.19 -15.83 -0.67
C PRO A 53 -2.06 -15.25 0.45
N ASP A 54 -1.98 -13.94 0.67
CA ASP A 54 -2.95 -13.20 1.47
C ASP A 54 -3.97 -12.50 0.55
N GLU A 55 -5.21 -12.99 0.59
CA GLU A 55 -6.30 -12.43 -0.20
C GLU A 55 -6.61 -10.98 0.16
N ALA A 56 -6.32 -10.55 1.39
CA ALA A 56 -6.52 -9.16 1.79
C ALA A 56 -5.56 -8.22 1.02
N ASP A 57 -4.36 -8.68 0.68
CA ASP A 57 -3.34 -7.89 -0.01
C ASP A 57 -3.61 -7.71 -1.51
N ASN A 58 -4.55 -8.46 -2.10
CA ASN A 58 -4.88 -8.39 -3.54
C ASN A 58 -5.20 -6.95 -4.00
N HIS A 59 -5.83 -6.16 -3.14
CA HIS A 59 -6.21 -4.78 -3.43
C HIS A 59 -4.99 -3.86 -3.68
N LEU A 60 -3.81 -4.20 -3.16
CA LEU A 60 -2.57 -3.45 -3.38
C LEU A 60 -2.11 -3.53 -4.84
N ILE A 61 -2.17 -4.74 -5.41
CA ILE A 61 -1.86 -4.98 -6.82
C ILE A 61 -2.89 -4.29 -7.71
N GLU A 62 -4.18 -4.42 -7.39
CA GLU A 62 -5.25 -3.80 -8.16
C GLU A 62 -5.15 -2.27 -8.16
N LEU A 63 -4.82 -1.68 -7.00
CA LEU A 63 -4.55 -0.25 -6.87
C LEU A 63 -3.33 0.16 -7.71
N ALA A 64 -2.24 -0.60 -7.64
CA ALA A 64 -1.04 -0.35 -8.43
C ALA A 64 -1.33 -0.37 -9.93
N LEU A 65 -2.07 -1.36 -10.42
CA LEU A 65 -2.46 -1.47 -11.82
C LEU A 65 -3.40 -0.36 -12.26
N ALA A 66 -4.50 -0.12 -11.53
CA ALA A 66 -5.44 0.95 -11.83
C ALA A 66 -4.78 2.34 -11.80
N GLY A 67 -3.79 2.50 -10.94
CA GLY A 67 -3.04 3.72 -10.79
C GLY A 67 -1.86 3.86 -11.75
N GLY A 68 -1.48 2.83 -12.50
CA GLY A 68 -0.27 2.82 -13.32
C GLY A 68 1.01 3.02 -12.49
N ALA A 69 1.08 2.40 -11.31
CA ALA A 69 2.29 2.42 -10.49
C ALA A 69 3.38 1.55 -11.14
N GLU A 70 4.63 2.01 -11.05
CA GLU A 70 5.79 1.24 -11.53
C GLU A 70 6.33 0.30 -10.45
N VAL A 71 6.10 0.64 -9.18
CA VAL A 71 6.67 -0.08 -8.03
C VAL A 71 5.65 -0.16 -6.88
N ILE A 72 5.56 -1.34 -6.27
CA ILE A 72 5.02 -1.52 -4.91
C ILE A 72 6.19 -1.59 -3.93
N VAL A 73 6.15 -0.75 -2.91
CA VAL A 73 7.16 -0.72 -1.85
C VAL A 73 6.60 -1.42 -0.61
N THR A 74 7.21 -2.54 -0.21
CA THR A 74 6.75 -3.33 0.94
C THR A 74 7.89 -4.11 1.58
N HIS A 75 7.78 -4.38 2.89
CA HIS A 75 8.66 -5.36 3.54
C HIS A 75 8.23 -6.80 3.24
N ASN A 76 6.97 -7.04 2.90
CA ASN A 76 6.46 -8.37 2.55
C ASN A 76 6.66 -8.69 1.05
N VAL A 77 7.92 -8.59 0.60
CA VAL A 77 8.26 -8.84 -0.82
C VAL A 77 7.92 -10.27 -1.24
N ARG A 78 8.03 -11.22 -0.32
CA ARG A 78 7.78 -12.64 -0.59
C ARG A 78 6.34 -12.89 -0.98
N ASP A 79 5.37 -12.41 -0.22
CA ASP A 79 3.97 -12.74 -0.47
C ASP A 79 3.38 -11.87 -1.56
N VAL A 80 3.71 -10.56 -1.57
CA VAL A 80 3.28 -9.64 -2.62
C VAL A 80 3.89 -10.02 -3.97
N GLY A 81 5.15 -10.47 -4.00
CA GLY A 81 5.87 -10.87 -5.23
C GLY A 81 5.44 -12.19 -5.86
N ARG A 82 4.56 -12.97 -5.20
CA ARG A 82 4.17 -14.34 -5.62
C ARG A 82 2.83 -14.43 -6.34
N GLY A 83 2.17 -13.30 -6.61
CA GLY A 83 0.90 -13.28 -7.34
C GLY A 83 0.97 -13.96 -8.71
N GLU A 84 -0.12 -14.56 -9.13
CA GLU A 84 -0.23 -15.29 -10.40
C GLU A 84 -0.48 -14.34 -11.58
N LEU A 85 -1.02 -13.14 -11.32
CA LEU A 85 -1.28 -12.11 -12.34
C LEU A 85 -0.39 -10.88 -12.13
N TRP A 86 0.73 -10.86 -12.85
CA TRP A 86 1.56 -9.67 -13.04
C TRP A 86 1.27 -9.08 -14.42
N LEU A 87 0.55 -7.98 -14.44
CA LEU A 87 0.33 -7.22 -15.66
C LEU A 87 1.39 -6.12 -15.77
N GLY A 88 2.17 -6.15 -16.85
CA GLY A 88 3.13 -5.09 -17.18
C GLY A 88 4.47 -5.19 -16.44
N SER A 89 5.06 -4.03 -16.15
CA SER A 89 6.41 -3.87 -15.59
C SER A 89 6.41 -3.55 -14.09
N LEU A 90 5.35 -3.91 -13.36
CA LEU A 90 5.22 -3.61 -11.93
C LEU A 90 6.30 -4.37 -11.14
N ARG A 91 7.08 -3.65 -10.35
CA ARG A 91 8.17 -4.20 -9.51
C ARG A 91 7.76 -4.20 -8.05
N VAL A 92 8.33 -5.12 -7.27
CA VAL A 92 8.21 -5.13 -5.80
C VAL A 92 9.57 -4.86 -5.20
N LEU A 93 9.68 -3.79 -4.43
CA LEU A 93 10.91 -3.39 -3.76
C LEU A 93 10.71 -3.28 -2.25
N THR A 94 11.76 -3.54 -1.50
CA THR A 94 11.82 -3.10 -0.11
C THR A 94 11.97 -1.58 -0.03
N PRO A 95 11.60 -0.93 1.10
CA PRO A 95 11.84 0.50 1.27
C PRO A 95 13.31 0.89 1.09
N ALA A 96 14.25 0.05 1.56
CA ALA A 96 15.69 0.30 1.39
C ALA A 96 16.09 0.33 -0.09
N GLN A 97 15.67 -0.66 -0.88
CA GLN A 97 15.93 -0.70 -2.33
C GLN A 97 15.30 0.48 -3.06
N CYS A 98 14.05 0.85 -2.72
CA CYS A 98 13.40 2.01 -3.30
C CYS A 98 14.18 3.31 -3.03
N MET A 99 14.77 3.46 -1.84
CA MET A 99 15.57 4.63 -1.48
C MET A 99 16.94 4.67 -2.18
N GLU A 100 17.52 3.50 -2.48
CA GLU A 100 18.74 3.41 -3.28
C GLU A 100 18.50 3.85 -4.73
N GLU A 101 17.35 3.48 -5.30
CA GLU A 101 16.94 3.86 -6.67
C GLU A 101 16.45 5.30 -6.80
N TRP A 102 16.00 5.93 -5.70
CA TRP A 102 15.53 7.31 -5.70
C TRP A 102 16.69 8.33 -5.81
N ARG A 103 17.92 7.93 -5.47
CA ARG A 103 19.10 8.79 -5.51
C ARG A 103 19.57 9.07 -6.93
#